data_AF-A0A5N7BM42-F1
#
_entry.id   AF-A0A5N7BM42-F1
#
_cell.length_a   1.000
_cell.length_b   1.000
_cell.length_c   1.000
_cell.angle_alpha   90.00
_cell.angle_beta   90.00
_cell.angle_gamma   90.00
#
_symmetry.space_group_name_H-M   'P 1'
#
loop_
_entity.id
_entity.type
_entity.pdbx_description
1 polymer ?
#
loop_
_entity_poly.entity_id
_entity_poly.type
_entity_poly.pdbx_seq_one_letter_code
_entity_poly.pdbx_strand_id
1 'polypeptide(L)' 'MRFILFTALALVGSAFATPQAQLGAGQPCKADGSMGVCASGLCVQTPGQAQGVCK' A
#
# COMPACT_ATOMS: atom_id res chain seq x y z
N MET A 1 -40.97 -3.80 -7.50
CA MET A 1 -39.98 -2.71 -7.39
C MET A 1 -39.15 -2.85 -6.10
N ARG A 2 -38.44 -3.97 -5.89
CA ARG A 2 -37.72 -4.27 -4.63
C ARG A 2 -36.26 -4.67 -4.84
N PHE A 3 -35.83 -4.83 -6.10
CA PHE A 3 -34.51 -5.35 -6.45
C PHE A 3 -33.42 -4.26 -6.62
N ILE A 4 -33.78 -2.97 -6.51
CA ILE A 4 -32.86 -1.85 -6.75
C ILE A 4 -31.92 -1.61 -5.55
N LEU A 5 -32.20 -2.19 -4.38
CA LEU A 5 -31.44 -1.92 -3.16
C LEU A 5 -30.08 -2.66 -3.06
N PHE A 6 -29.83 -3.66 -3.90
CA PHE A 6 -28.62 -4.50 -3.77
C PHE A 6 -27.41 -4.00 -4.57
N THR A 7 -27.57 -3.02 -5.46
CA THR A 7 -26.48 -2.56 -6.34
C THR A 7 -25.56 -1.51 -5.73
N ALA A 8 -25.92 -0.94 -4.56
CA ALA A 8 -25.16 0.15 -3.94
C ALA A 8 -23.95 -0.31 -3.09
N LEU A 9 -23.85 -1.59 -2.72
CA LEU A 9 -22.80 -2.09 -1.82
C LEU A 9 -21.49 -2.47 -2.53
N ALA A 10 -21.45 -2.47 -3.87
CA ALA A 10 -20.29 -2.94 -4.63
C ALA A 10 -19.21 -1.86 -4.91
N LEU A 11 -19.42 -0.61 -4.47
CA LEU A 11 -18.54 0.52 -4.81
C LEU A 11 -17.56 0.94 -3.69
N VAL A 12 -17.60 0.30 -2.51
CA VAL A 12 -16.69 0.59 -1.39
C VAL A 12 -15.61 -0.50 -1.32
N GLY A 13 -14.76 -0.60 -2.35
CA GLY A 13 -13.72 -1.62 -2.40
C GLY A 13 -12.36 -1.17 -2.96
N SER A 14 -12.28 0.00 -3.58
CA SER A 14 -11.12 0.41 -4.39
C SER A 14 -10.19 1.44 -3.71
N ALA A 15 -10.38 1.78 -2.44
CA ALA A 15 -9.62 2.86 -1.79
C ALA A 15 -8.18 2.51 -1.34
N PHE A 16 -7.74 1.25 -1.39
CA PHE A 16 -6.41 0.84 -0.88
C PHE A 16 -5.38 0.47 -1.95
N ALA A 17 -5.73 0.53 -3.23
CA ALA A 17 -4.78 0.34 -4.32
C ALA A 17 -4.45 1.68 -4.99
N THR A 18 -3.96 2.66 -4.21
CA THR A 18 -3.14 3.71 -4.84
C THR A 18 -1.95 2.99 -5.46
N PRO A 19 -1.58 3.20 -6.72
CA PRO A 19 -0.37 2.60 -7.28
C PRO A 19 0.84 3.20 -6.54
N GLN A 20 1.24 2.57 -5.43
CA GLN A 20 2.43 2.97 -4.72
C GLN A 20 3.62 2.61 -5.61
N ALA A 21 4.51 3.57 -5.84
CA ALA A 21 5.73 3.34 -6.61
C ALA A 21 6.44 2.09 -6.07
N GLN A 22 6.65 1.10 -6.93
CA GLN A 22 7.33 -0.14 -6.54
C GLN A 22 8.82 0.12 -6.37
N LEU A 23 9.27 0.06 -5.13
CA LEU A 23 10.67 0.23 -4.76
C LEU A 23 11.43 -1.07 -5.01
N GLY A 24 12.57 -0.99 -5.70
CA GLY A 24 13.45 -2.14 -5.92
C GLY A 24 14.11 -2.62 -4.62
N ALA A 25 14.61 -3.86 -4.61
CA ALA A 25 15.39 -4.37 -3.48
C ALA A 25 16.59 -3.46 -3.20
N GLY A 26 16.85 -3.16 -1.92
CA GLY A 26 17.90 -2.24 -1.49
C GLY A 26 17.52 -0.75 -1.58
N GLN A 27 16.35 -0.39 -2.11
CA GLN A 27 15.89 1.00 -2.10
C GLN A 27 15.39 1.42 -0.72
N PRO A 28 15.52 2.72 -0.38
CA PRO A 28 14.96 3.26 0.83
C PRO A 28 13.43 3.18 0.78
N CYS A 29 12.84 2.66 1.84
CA CYS A 29 11.40 2.54 2.01
C CYS A 29 10.99 3.11 3.35
N LYS A 30 9.70 3.40 3.54
CA LYS A 30 9.16 3.75 4.84
C LYS A 30 8.00 2.83 5.19
N ALA A 31 7.89 2.51 6.47
CA ALA A 31 6.80 1.69 7.01
C ALA A 31 5.41 2.34 6.83
N ASP A 32 5.37 3.67 6.66
CA ASP A 32 4.15 4.42 6.36
C ASP A 32 3.71 4.32 4.88
N GLY A 33 4.53 3.73 4.00
CA GLY A 33 4.28 3.62 2.56
C GLY A 33 4.39 4.95 1.80
N SER A 34 4.84 6.03 2.44
CA SER A 34 4.88 7.38 1.84
C SER A 34 5.90 7.49 0.70
N MET A 35 6.89 6.60 0.65
CA MET A 35 7.92 6.54 -0.39
C MET A 35 7.63 5.51 -1.47
N GLY A 36 6.52 4.78 -1.37
CA GLY A 36 6.26 3.60 -2.18
C GLY A 36 6.31 2.32 -1.38
N VAL A 37 5.94 1.22 -2.02
CA VAL A 37 5.93 -0.12 -1.42
C VAL A 37 7.04 -0.93 -2.08
N CYS A 38 7.79 -1.70 -1.29
CA CYS A 38 8.81 -2.59 -1.83
C CYS A 38 8.18 -3.59 -2.81
N ALA A 39 8.84 -3.88 -3.92
CA ALA A 39 8.36 -4.87 -4.89
C ALA A 39 8.18 -6.27 -4.28
N SER A 40 8.95 -6.57 -3.23
CA SER A 40 8.84 -7.76 -2.39
C SER A 40 7.74 -7.69 -1.32
N GLY A 41 7.15 -6.51 -1.09
CA GLY A 41 6.23 -6.21 0.00
C GLY A 41 6.91 -6.05 1.37
N LEU A 42 8.24 -6.18 1.46
CA LEU A 42 8.96 -6.18 2.73
C LEU A 42 9.86 -4.95 2.87
N CYS A 43 9.43 -4.03 3.73
CA CYS A 43 10.22 -2.87 4.14
C CYS A 43 10.82 -3.12 5.54
N VAL A 44 12.14 -3.23 5.64
CA VAL A 44 12.83 -3.40 6.93
C VAL A 44 13.25 -2.03 7.43
N GLN A 45 12.49 -1.46 8.36
CA GLN A 45 12.80 -0.20 9.02
C GLN A 45 13.13 -0.44 10.50
N THR A 46 14.37 -0.15 10.90
CA THR A 46 14.79 -0.22 12.30
C THR A 46 14.12 0.91 13.10
N PRO A 47 13.61 0.64 14.32
CA PRO A 47 13.02 1.66 15.18
C PRO A 47 13.98 2.84 15.40
N GLY A 48 13.52 4.06 15.14
CA GLY A 48 14.34 5.27 15.26
C GLY A 48 15.07 5.72 14.00
N GLN A 49 15.09 4.91 12.93
CA GLN A 49 15.59 5.38 11.62
C GLN A 49 14.49 6.09 10.83
N ALA A 50 14.88 7.15 10.12
CA ALA A 50 13.98 7.95 9.30
C ALA A 50 13.43 7.18 8.08
N GLN A 51 14.17 6.18 7.58
CA GLN A 51 13.76 5.27 6.51
C GLN A 51 14.26 3.85 6.80
N GLY A 52 13.57 2.85 6.26
CA GLY A 52 14.02 1.47 6.14
C GLY A 52 14.58 1.15 4.76
N VAL A 53 14.83 -0.14 4.51
CA VAL A 53 15.34 -0.65 3.24
C VAL A 53 14.48 -1.81 2.75
N CYS A 54 14.16 -1.82 1.46
CA CYS A 54 13.45 -2.93 0.82
C CYS A 54 14.29 -4.19 0.75
N LYS A 55 13.70 -5.33 1.12
CA LYS A 55 14.33 -6.65 1.03
C LYS A 55 13.49 -7.61 0.23
#